data_AF-A0A972WVE3-F1
#
_entry.id   AF-A0A972WVE3-F1
#
_cell.length_a   1.000
_cell.length_b   1.000
_cell.length_c   1.000
_cell.angle_alpha   90.00
_cell.angle_beta   90.00
_cell.angle_gamma   90.00
#
_symmetry.space_group_name_H-M   'P 1'
#
loop_
_entity.id
_entity.type
_entity.pdbx_description
1 polymer ?
#
loop_
_entity_poly.entity_id
_entity_poly.type
_entity_poly.pdbx_seq_one_letter_code
_entity_poly.pdbx_strand_id
1 'polypeptide(L)'
;MDLTPRPEAISPKRRRWMPIIVLSLVGIGGVIVVTQFLSSAIDYYCNVDEVGLRSGCDTANRLRVQGTVEQGSLAKSDSTTEFKLVFNGKSLDVIYSGDPGG
;
A
#
# COMPACT_ATOMS: atom_id res chain seq x y z
N MET A 1 -28.32 -63.79 36.70
CA MET A 1 -27.41 -62.69 36.31
C MET A 1 -27.86 -62.24 34.94
N ASP A 2 -28.53 -61.09 34.87
CA ASP A 2 -29.00 -60.52 33.60
C ASP A 2 -27.89 -59.61 33.03
N LEU A 3 -27.44 -59.94 31.83
CA LEU A 3 -26.31 -59.31 31.13
C LEU A 3 -26.77 -58.46 29.94
N THR A 4 -28.03 -58.02 29.95
CA THR A 4 -28.56 -57.22 28.84
C THR A 4 -27.85 -55.86 28.79
N PRO A 5 -27.16 -55.50 27.69
CA PRO A 5 -26.43 -54.24 27.59
C PRO A 5 -27.39 -53.07 27.73
N ARG A 6 -27.11 -52.15 28.66
CA ARG A 6 -27.86 -50.91 28.78
C ARG A 6 -27.54 -50.04 27.55
N PRO A 7 -28.54 -49.51 26.82
CA PRO A 7 -28.28 -48.64 25.68
C PRO A 7 -27.48 -47.42 26.15
N GLU A 8 -26.32 -47.20 25.54
CA GLU A 8 -25.52 -46.00 25.79
C GLU A 8 -26.28 -44.78 25.24
N ALA A 9 -26.46 -43.77 26.09
CA ALA A 9 -27.00 -42.49 25.66
C ALA A 9 -25.95 -41.77 24.79
N ILE A 10 -26.22 -41.66 23.49
CA ILE A 10 -25.39 -40.85 22.59
C ILE A 10 -25.57 -39.39 22.99
N SER A 11 -24.60 -38.84 23.74
CA SER A 11 -24.58 -37.42 24.06
C SER A 11 -24.39 -36.60 22.78
N PRO A 12 -25.28 -35.66 22.43
CA PRO A 12 -25.12 -34.86 21.23
C PRO A 12 -23.88 -33.97 21.40
N LYS A 13 -22.82 -34.28 20.65
CA LYS A 13 -21.58 -33.50 20.68
C LYS A 13 -21.89 -32.09 20.15
N ARG A 14 -22.04 -31.12 21.06
CA ARG A 14 -22.36 -29.73 20.71
C ARG A 14 -21.33 -29.23 19.71
N ARG A 15 -21.78 -28.97 18.48
CA ARG A 15 -20.90 -28.64 17.36
C ARG A 15 -20.22 -27.31 17.68
N ARG A 16 -18.88 -27.30 17.69
CA ARG A 16 -18.05 -26.15 18.10
C ARG A 16 -17.99 -25.05 17.02
N TRP A 17 -19.13 -24.60 16.52
CA TRP A 17 -19.20 -23.62 15.43
C TRP A 17 -18.80 -22.23 15.91
N MET A 18 -19.21 -21.86 17.12
CA MET A 18 -18.86 -20.58 17.73
C MET A 18 -17.34 -20.33 17.78
N PRO A 19 -16.49 -21.21 18.33
CA PRO A 19 -15.04 -20.98 18.34
C PRO A 19 -14.42 -20.99 16.94
N ILE A 20 -14.96 -21.77 15.98
CA ILE A 20 -14.49 -21.75 14.59
C ILE A 20 -14.78 -20.38 13.97
N ILE A 21 -16.00 -19.85 14.12
CA ILE A 21 -16.39 -18.54 13.60
C ILE A 21 -15.52 -17.43 14.19
N VAL A 22 -15.31 -17.46 15.52
CA VAL A 22 -14.46 -16.46 16.20
C VAL A 22 -13.02 -16.54 15.69
N LEU A 23 -12.46 -17.74 15.55
CA LEU A 23 -11.10 -17.92 15.03
C LEU A 23 -10.99 -17.42 13.58
N SER A 24 -12.00 -17.71 12.74
CA SER A 24 -12.06 -17.22 11.37
C SER A 24 -12.13 -15.69 11.31
N LEU A 25 -12.95 -15.05 12.14
CA LEU A 25 -13.04 -13.59 12.21
C LEU A 25 -11.73 -12.94 12.63
N VAL A 26 -11.06 -13.49 13.64
CA VAL A 26 -9.74 -13.02 14.08
C VAL A 26 -8.72 -13.20 12.96
N GLY A 27 -8.72 -14.34 12.27
CA GLY A 27 -7.85 -14.60 11.12
C GLY A 27 -8.05 -13.59 9.99
N ILE A 28 -9.30 -13.33 9.61
CA ILE A 28 -9.65 -12.35 8.57
C ILE A 28 -9.19 -10.95 8.98
N GLY A 29 -9.47 -10.54 10.23
CA GLY A 29 -9.03 -9.25 10.76
C GLY A 29 -7.50 -9.10 10.72
N GLY A 30 -6.77 -10.13 11.12
CA GLY A 30 -5.30 -10.15 11.05
C GLY A 30 -4.77 -10.00 9.61
N VAL A 31 -5.36 -10.72 8.66
CA VAL A 31 -4.99 -10.60 7.23
C VAL A 31 -5.20 -9.18 6.73
N ILE A 32 -6.35 -8.57 7.01
CA ILE A 32 -6.67 -7.19 6.58
C ILE A 32 -5.64 -6.19 7.11
N VAL A 33 -5.33 -6.24 8.41
CA VAL A 33 -4.37 -5.32 9.04
C VAL A 33 -2.98 -5.46 8.41
N VAL A 34 -2.51 -6.70 8.22
CA VAL A 34 -1.21 -6.97 7.60
C VAL A 34 -1.17 -6.43 6.17
N THR A 35 -2.21 -6.70 5.37
CA THR A 35 -2.26 -6.23 3.98
C THR A 35 -2.27 -4.71 3.85
N GLN A 36 -3.01 -4.01 4.72
CA GLN A 36 -3.07 -2.54 4.72
C GLN A 36 -1.72 -1.92 5.07
N PHE A 37 -1.01 -2.50 6.05
CA PHE A 37 0.29 -2.01 6.47
C PHE A 37 1.37 -2.24 5.40
N LEU A 38 1.36 -3.41 4.74
CA LEU A 38 2.28 -3.72 3.65
C LEU A 38 2.06 -2.81 2.44
N SER A 39 0.82 -2.47 2.09
CA SER A 39 0.54 -1.57 0.96
C SER A 39 1.05 -0.15 1.18
N SER A 40 0.99 0.36 2.41
CA SER A 40 1.37 1.75 2.69
C SER A 40 2.88 2.06 2.59
N ALA A 41 3.73 1.04 2.45
CA ALA A 41 5.19 1.22 2.52
C ALA A 41 5.92 1.21 1.17
N ILE A 42 5.25 0.98 0.05
CA ILE A 42 5.92 0.68 -1.24
C ILE A 42 5.89 1.85 -2.23
N ASP A 43 5.08 2.88 -1.98
CA ASP A 43 4.75 3.90 -3.00
C ASP A 43 5.77 5.04 -3.15
N TYR A 44 7.04 4.77 -2.89
CA TYR A 44 8.05 5.83 -2.87
C TYR A 44 8.61 6.23 -4.24
N TYR A 45 8.30 5.50 -5.33
CA TYR A 45 8.82 5.78 -6.67
C TYR A 45 7.69 5.77 -7.73
N CYS A 46 7.51 6.92 -8.37
CA CYS A 46 6.50 7.16 -9.38
C CYS A 46 7.13 7.77 -10.63
N ASN A 47 6.61 7.47 -11.81
CA ASN A 47 6.94 8.23 -13.01
C ASN A 47 6.13 9.54 -13.05
N VAL A 48 6.57 10.51 -13.86
CA VAL A 48 5.85 11.77 -14.06
C VAL A 48 4.40 11.55 -14.53
N ASP A 49 4.14 10.54 -15.35
CA ASP A 49 2.79 10.22 -15.85
C ASP A 49 1.89 9.52 -14.83
N GLU A 50 2.42 9.06 -13.69
CA GLU A 50 1.66 8.35 -12.66
C GLU A 50 1.22 9.25 -11.50
N VAL A 51 1.83 10.44 -11.38
CA VAL A 51 1.55 11.40 -10.30
C VAL A 51 0.07 11.83 -10.34
N GLY A 52 -0.65 11.58 -9.24
CA GLY A 52 -2.07 11.88 -9.10
C GLY A 52 -3.03 10.90 -9.80
N LEU A 53 -2.52 9.83 -10.42
CA LEU A 53 -3.33 8.82 -11.12
C LEU A 53 -3.22 7.43 -10.50
N ARG A 54 -2.00 6.99 -10.15
CA ARG A 54 -1.78 5.67 -9.54
C ARG A 54 -1.95 5.76 -8.03
N SER A 55 -2.63 4.79 -7.43
CA SER A 55 -2.66 4.62 -5.98
C SER A 55 -1.23 4.61 -5.45
N GLY A 56 -0.93 5.48 -4.48
CA GLY A 56 0.41 5.64 -3.93
C GLY A 56 1.20 6.82 -4.48
N CYS A 57 0.87 7.32 -5.67
CA CYS A 57 1.51 8.49 -6.27
C CYS A 57 0.72 9.77 -5.98
N ASP A 58 0.20 9.91 -4.76
CA ASP A 58 -0.63 11.04 -4.34
C ASP A 58 0.20 12.30 -4.04
N THR A 59 -0.26 13.44 -4.55
CA THR A 59 0.41 14.74 -4.39
C THR A 59 0.41 15.28 -2.95
N ALA A 60 -0.37 14.67 -2.06
CA ALA A 60 -0.43 15.03 -0.64
C ALA A 60 0.76 14.50 0.18
N ASN A 61 1.50 13.52 -0.36
CA ASN A 61 2.58 12.83 0.34
C ASN A 61 3.94 13.11 -0.29
N ARG A 62 5.01 12.81 0.45
CA ARG A 62 6.37 12.87 -0.09
C ARG A 62 6.62 11.66 -0.98
N LEU A 63 6.98 11.92 -2.24
CA LEU A 63 7.25 10.92 -3.26
C LEU A 63 8.65 11.11 -3.84
N ARG A 64 9.20 10.07 -4.48
CA ARG A 64 10.32 10.22 -5.42
C ARG A 64 9.77 10.04 -6.82
N VAL A 65 10.14 10.94 -7.72
CA VAL A 65 9.63 10.97 -9.08
C VAL A 65 10.75 10.70 -10.09
N GLN A 66 10.49 9.83 -11.05
CA GLN A 66 11.37 9.55 -12.18
C GLN A 66 10.87 10.28 -13.44
N GLY A 67 11.80 10.91 -14.14
CA GLY A 67 11.58 11.54 -15.44
C GLY A 67 12.90 12.03 -16.02
N THR A 68 12.86 12.46 -17.28
CA THR A 68 13.99 13.11 -17.95
C THR A 68 13.80 14.62 -17.89
N VAL A 69 14.86 15.39 -17.65
CA VAL A 69 14.78 16.85 -17.68
C VAL A 69 14.53 17.33 -19.12
N GLU A 70 13.53 18.19 -19.30
CA GLU A 70 13.23 18.80 -20.59
C GLU A 70 14.36 19.74 -21.01
N GLN A 71 14.79 19.63 -22.27
CA GLN A 71 15.87 20.45 -22.82
C GLN A 71 15.51 21.94 -22.75
N GLY A 72 16.42 22.75 -22.20
CA GLY A 72 16.23 24.20 -22.09
C GLY A 72 15.27 24.63 -20.96
N SER A 73 14.71 23.70 -20.19
CA SER A 73 13.80 24.02 -19.08
C SER A 73 14.52 24.46 -17.79
N LEU A 74 15.84 24.25 -17.71
CA LEU A 74 16.61 24.52 -16.51
C LEU A 74 16.80 26.02 -16.31
N ALA A 75 16.18 26.56 -15.27
CA ALA A 75 16.30 27.94 -14.85
C ALA A 75 16.87 27.99 -13.42
N LYS A 76 17.94 28.76 -13.21
CA LYS A 76 18.47 29.06 -11.88
C LYS A 76 18.03 30.46 -11.47
N SER A 77 17.47 30.59 -10.26
CA SER A 77 17.09 31.85 -9.62
C SER A 77 17.59 31.83 -8.18
N ASP A 78 18.45 32.76 -7.78
CA ASP A 78 19.04 32.87 -6.43
C ASP A 78 19.33 31.51 -5.76
N SER A 79 18.47 31.06 -4.85
CA SER A 79 18.60 29.81 -4.07
C SER A 79 17.80 28.62 -4.62
N THR A 80 17.22 28.74 -5.81
CA THR A 80 16.26 27.79 -6.36
C THR A 80 16.62 27.42 -7.81
N THR A 81 16.53 26.14 -8.12
CA THR A 81 16.66 25.61 -9.48
C THR A 81 15.31 25.07 -9.91
N GLU A 82 14.76 25.62 -10.98
CA GLU A 82 13.50 25.20 -11.58
C GLU A 82 13.77 24.44 -12.87
N PHE A 83 13.05 23.35 -13.10
CA PHE A 83 13.14 22.57 -14.34
C PHE A 83 11.87 21.74 -14.54
N LYS A 84 11.65 21.26 -15.77
CA LYS A 84 10.55 20.35 -16.07
C LYS A 84 11.06 18.92 -16.22
N LEU A 85 10.41 18.00 -15.53
CA LEU A 85 10.57 16.57 -15.78
C LEU A 85 9.52 16.12 -16.79
N VAL A 86 9.94 15.28 -17.73
CA VAL A 86 9.09 14.70 -18.77
C VAL A 86 9.25 13.19 -18.74
N PHE A 87 8.12 12.48 -18.80
CA PHE A 87 8.07 11.04 -19.01
C PHE A 87 6.82 10.72 -19.83
N ASN A 88 6.96 9.90 -20.87
CA ASN A 88 5.83 9.43 -21.68
C ASN A 88 4.90 10.57 -22.19
N GLY A 89 5.46 11.73 -22.53
CA GLY A 89 4.71 12.90 -23.00
C GLY A 89 3.93 13.68 -21.92
N LYS A 90 4.05 13.30 -20.64
CA LYS A 90 3.57 14.07 -19.50
C LYS A 90 4.71 14.88 -18.89
N SER A 91 4.38 16.03 -18.33
CA SER A 91 5.33 16.94 -17.69
C SER A 91 4.99 17.21 -16.22
N LEU A 92 6.02 17.44 -15.41
CA LEU A 92 5.92 17.87 -14.02
C LEU A 92 6.91 19.02 -13.80
N ASP A 93 6.39 20.14 -13.30
CA ASP A 93 7.22 21.29 -12.91
C ASP A 93 7.91 21.00 -11.57
N VAL A 94 9.22 21.15 -11.51
CA VAL A 94 10.04 20.89 -10.32
C VAL A 94 10.70 22.18 -9.85
N ILE A 95 10.55 22.47 -8.57
CA ILE A 95 11.22 23.57 -7.87
C ILE A 95 12.16 22.93 -6.84
N TYR A 96 13.47 23.09 -7.04
CA TYR A 96 14.50 22.54 -6.19
C TYR A 96 15.21 23.65 -5.41
N SER A 97 15.21 23.57 -4.08
CA SER A 97 15.97 24.52 -3.25
C SER A 97 17.45 24.12 -3.22
N GLY A 98 18.30 24.90 -3.87
CA GLY A 98 19.75 24.69 -3.96
C GLY A 98 20.26 24.38 -5.37
N ASP A 99 21.49 23.87 -5.44
CA ASP A 99 22.10 23.38 -6.68
C ASP A 99 21.93 21.85 -6.76
N PRO A 100 21.25 21.31 -7.78
CA PRO A 100 21.09 19.87 -7.93
C PRO A 100 22.41 19.13 -8.24
N GLY A 101 23.48 19.85 -8.59
CA GLY A 101 24.81 19.29 -8.89
C GLY A 101 25.71 19.05 -7.67
N GLY A 102 25.36 19.58 -6.49
CA GLY A 102 26.21 19.57 -5.29
C GLY A 102 27.12 20.80 -5.18
#